data_AF-A0A2D7JJ69-F1
#
_entry.id   AF-A0A2D7JJ69-F1
#
_cell.length_a   1.000
_cell.length_b   1.000
_cell.length_c   1.000
_cell.angle_alpha   90.00
_cell.angle_beta   90.00
_cell.angle_gamma   90.00
#
_symmetry.space_group_name_H-M   'P 1'
#
loop_
_entity.id
_entity.type
_entity.pdbx_description
1 polymer ?
#
loop_
_entity_poly.entity_id
_entity_poly.type
_entity_poly.pdbx_seq_one_letter_code
_entity_poly.pdbx_strand_id
1 'polypeptide(L)'
;MRMANDVSLLTLQIQQQIVCDQCSREFLAGQTDSRSLQDYTRLGVGFTDRGLQVWCLRHGLNVVHIDFDGQELTADFRCLV
;
A
#
# COMPACT_ATOMS: atom_id res chain seq x y z
N MET A 1 19.43 25.39 -0.87
CA MET A 1 18.20 24.64 -1.19
C MET A 1 17.30 24.72 0.03
N ARG A 2 16.22 25.51 -0.01
CA ARG A 2 15.30 25.65 1.14
C ARG A 2 14.37 24.44 1.12
N MET A 3 14.43 23.60 2.15
CA MET A 3 13.39 22.61 2.40
C MET A 3 12.11 23.38 2.70
N ALA A 4 11.20 23.43 1.73
CA ALA A 4 9.86 23.94 1.99
C ALA A 4 9.23 23.02 3.05
N ASN A 5 8.75 23.63 4.14
CA ASN A 5 8.03 22.94 5.19
C ASN A 5 6.64 22.58 4.64
N ASP A 6 6.57 21.54 3.81
CA ASP A 6 5.35 21.13 3.13
C ASP A 6 4.51 20.29 4.09
N VAL A 7 3.71 20.99 4.90
CA VAL A 7 2.77 20.40 5.87
C VAL A 7 1.77 19.46 5.21
N SER A 8 1.58 19.53 3.89
CA SER A 8 0.69 18.60 3.17
C SER A 8 1.12 17.13 3.28
N LEU A 9 2.42 16.87 3.47
CA LEU A 9 2.98 15.52 3.73
C LEU A 9 2.50 14.91 5.05
N LEU A 10 1.97 15.72 5.98
CA LEU A 10 1.46 15.29 7.28
C LEU A 10 -0.05 14.99 7.27
N THR A 11 -0.70 15.14 6.11
CA THR A 11 -2.14 14.92 5.96
C THR A 11 -2.44 13.72 5.08
N LEU A 12 -3.59 13.06 5.28
CA LEU A 12 -4.01 11.93 4.45
C LEU A 12 -4.33 12.41 3.03
N GLN A 13 -3.50 12.06 2.05
CA GLN A 13 -3.63 12.46 0.64
C GLN A 13 -4.00 11.31 -0.32
N ILE A 14 -4.34 10.12 0.20
CA ILE A 14 -4.60 8.93 -0.61
C ILE A 14 -5.86 9.12 -1.47
N GLN A 15 -5.71 9.08 -2.80
CA GLN A 15 -6.81 9.18 -3.78
C GLN A 15 -7.34 7.82 -4.25
N GLN A 16 -6.48 6.79 -4.26
CA GLN A 16 -6.81 5.44 -4.72
C GLN A 16 -6.19 4.42 -3.78
N GLN A 17 -6.98 3.40 -3.44
CA GLN A 17 -6.55 2.35 -2.54
C GLN A 17 -5.78 1.27 -3.32
N ILE A 18 -4.61 0.88 -2.80
CA ILE A 18 -3.86 -0.26 -3.31
C ILE A 18 -4.51 -1.53 -2.73
N VAL A 19 -5.13 -2.35 -3.56
CA VAL A 19 -5.81 -3.59 -3.15
C VAL A 19 -5.57 -4.68 -4.20
N CYS A 20 -5.79 -5.95 -3.84
CA CYS A 20 -5.83 -6.99 -4.86
C CYS A 20 -7.13 -6.88 -5.68
N ASP A 21 -7.07 -7.36 -6.92
CA ASP A 21 -8.21 -7.39 -7.83
C ASP A 21 -9.42 -8.15 -7.24
N GLN A 22 -9.16 -9.22 -6.48
CA GLN A 22 -10.24 -10.01 -5.88
C GLN A 22 -10.98 -9.27 -4.77
N CYS A 23 -10.28 -8.57 -3.86
CA CYS A 23 -10.91 -7.68 -2.88
C CYS A 23 -11.80 -6.63 -3.57
N SER A 24 -11.30 -6.03 -4.66
CA SER A 24 -12.06 -5.03 -5.43
C SER A 24 -13.37 -5.61 -5.95
N ARG A 25 -13.29 -6.78 -6.61
CA ARG A 25 -14.47 -7.45 -7.17
C ARG A 25 -15.48 -7.87 -6.11
N GLU A 26 -15.04 -8.48 -5.02
CA GLU A 26 -15.91 -8.91 -3.91
C GLU A 26 -16.62 -7.72 -3.26
N PHE A 27 -15.89 -6.62 -3.04
CA PHE A 27 -16.45 -5.39 -2.47
C PHE A 27 -17.49 -4.75 -3.39
N LEU A 28 -17.17 -4.60 -4.68
CA LEU A 28 -18.11 -4.03 -5.67
C LEU A 28 -19.33 -4.92 -5.89
N ALA A 29 -19.21 -6.23 -5.67
CA ALA A 29 -20.32 -7.17 -5.70
C ALA A 29 -21.17 -7.19 -4.41
N GLY A 30 -20.83 -6.37 -3.40
CA GLY A 30 -21.55 -6.30 -2.13
C GLY A 30 -21.37 -7.53 -1.24
N GLN A 31 -20.27 -8.27 -1.39
CA GLN A 31 -20.01 -9.51 -0.62
C GLN A 31 -19.37 -9.22 0.75
N THR A 32 -19.58 -8.03 1.29
CA THR A 32 -18.99 -7.59 2.54
C THR A 32 -19.80 -6.48 3.20
N ASP A 33 -19.80 -6.48 4.53
CA ASP A 33 -20.37 -5.42 5.36
C ASP A 33 -19.34 -4.30 5.65
N SER A 34 -18.12 -4.41 5.14
CA SER A 34 -17.09 -3.39 5.27
C SER A 34 -17.51 -2.09 4.60
N ARG A 35 -17.24 -0.96 5.27
CA ARG A 35 -17.65 0.37 4.79
C ARG A 35 -16.77 0.93 3.67
N SER A 36 -15.58 0.37 3.49
CA SER A 36 -14.63 0.79 2.46
C SER A 36 -13.75 -0.37 2.01
N LEU A 37 -13.13 -0.23 0.83
CA LEU A 37 -12.11 -1.17 0.35
C LEU A 37 -10.91 -1.25 1.28
N GLN A 38 -10.56 -0.13 1.93
CA GLN A 38 -9.48 -0.06 2.90
C GLN A 38 -9.78 -0.93 4.12
N ASP A 39 -10.99 -0.84 4.67
CA ASP A 39 -11.41 -1.66 5.82
C ASP A 39 -11.56 -3.15 5.45
N TYR A 40 -11.95 -3.42 4.21
CA TYR A 40 -12.16 -4.78 3.73
C TYR A 40 -10.87 -5.53 3.41
N THR A 41 -9.83 -4.81 3.00
CA THR A 41 -8.58 -5.41 2.54
C THR A 41 -7.63 -5.62 3.70
N ARG A 42 -6.93 -6.76 3.73
CA ARG A 42 -5.81 -7.00 4.65
C ARG A 42 -4.52 -7.10 3.86
N LEU A 43 -3.65 -6.11 4.01
CA LEU A 43 -2.37 -6.06 3.31
C LEU A 43 -1.21 -6.33 4.26
N GLY A 44 -0.27 -7.17 3.82
CA GLY A 44 1.10 -7.17 4.32
C GLY A 44 1.93 -6.24 3.44
N VAL A 45 2.71 -5.36 4.05
CA VAL A 45 3.59 -4.41 3.37
C VAL A 45 4.97 -4.52 4.00
N GLY A 46 6.00 -4.73 3.19
CA GLY A 46 7.36 -4.88 3.71
C GLY A 46 8.43 -4.91 2.63
N PHE A 47 9.68 -4.85 3.07
CA PHE A 47 10.83 -4.97 2.18
C PHE A 47 11.18 -6.44 1.89
N THR A 48 11.73 -6.63 0.71
CA THR A 48 12.31 -7.86 0.17
C THR A 48 13.67 -7.50 -0.43
N ASP A 49 14.48 -8.49 -0.78
CA ASP A 49 15.78 -8.26 -1.44
C ASP A 49 15.66 -7.46 -2.76
N ARG A 50 14.48 -7.45 -3.38
CA ARG A 50 14.17 -6.74 -4.62
C ARG A 50 13.68 -5.30 -4.40
N GLY A 51 13.14 -4.99 -3.23
CA GLY A 51 12.47 -3.71 -2.95
C GLY A 51 11.21 -3.88 -2.09
N LEU A 52 10.16 -3.10 -2.34
CA LEU A 52 8.92 -3.12 -1.55
C LEU A 52 7.88 -4.09 -2.13
N GLN A 53 7.31 -4.95 -1.30
CA GLN A 53 6.19 -5.81 -1.67
C GLN A 53 4.92 -5.46 -0.89
N VAL A 54 3.80 -5.46 -1.60
CA VAL A 54 2.44 -5.42 -1.03
C VAL A 54 1.75 -6.73 -1.37
N TRP A 55 1.30 -7.44 -0.34
CA TRP A 55 0.67 -8.74 -0.44
C TRP A 55 -0.72 -8.74 0.17
N CYS A 56 -1.70 -9.30 -0.52
CA CYS A 56 -3.03 -9.48 0.05
C CYS A 56 -3.06 -10.70 0.96
N LEU A 57 -3.20 -10.49 2.25
CA LEU A 57 -3.29 -11.55 3.26
C LEU A 57 -4.63 -12.27 3.26
N ARG A 58 -5.69 -11.67 2.69
CA ARG A 58 -7.00 -12.34 2.57
C ARG A 58 -7.00 -13.40 1.47
N HIS A 59 -6.49 -13.06 0.30
CA HIS A 59 -6.54 -13.94 -0.88
C HIS A 59 -5.24 -14.66 -1.18
N GLY A 60 -4.14 -14.31 -0.50
CA GLY A 60 -2.84 -14.92 -0.76
C GLY A 60 -2.32 -14.56 -2.16
N LEU A 61 -2.49 -13.30 -2.57
CA LEU A 61 -2.14 -12.83 -3.91
C LEU A 61 -1.21 -11.62 -3.84
N ASN A 62 -0.30 -11.53 -4.81
CA ASN A 62 0.54 -10.36 -5.01
C ASN A 62 -0.34 -9.18 -5.45
N VAL A 63 -0.16 -8.02 -4.80
CA VAL A 63 -0.79 -6.76 -5.22
C VAL A 63 0.19 -5.96 -6.06
N VAL A 64 1.39 -5.74 -5.53
CA VAL A 64 2.51 -5.13 -6.27
C VAL A 64 3.83 -5.57 -5.65
N HIS A 65 4.84 -5.74 -6.50
CA HIS A 65 6.23 -5.89 -6.09
C HIS A 65 7.05 -4.86 -6.86
N ILE A 66 7.49 -3.83 -6.14
CA ILE A 66 8.28 -2.75 -6.71
C ILE A 66 9.75 -3.17 -6.63
N ASP A 67 10.37 -3.25 -7.80
CA ASP A 67 11.79 -3.46 -7.95
C ASP A 67 12.52 -2.13 -7.84
N PHE A 68 13.48 -2.05 -6.93
CA PHE A 68 14.32 -0.87 -6.82
C PHE A 68 15.61 -0.99 -7.64
N ASP A 69 15.85 -2.11 -8.33
CA ASP A 69 17.05 -2.35 -9.14
C ASP A 69 18.34 -2.11 -8.33
N GLY A 70 18.33 -2.56 -7.07
CA GLY A 70 19.42 -2.36 -6.11
C GLY A 70 19.63 -0.92 -5.63
N GLN A 71 18.73 0.02 -5.98
CA GLN A 71 18.85 1.43 -5.58
C GLN A 71 18.24 1.69 -4.21
N GLU A 72 18.86 2.58 -3.44
CA GLU A 72 18.23 3.18 -2.26
C GLU A 72 17.31 4.33 -2.70
N LEU A 73 16.03 4.22 -2.38
CA LEU A 73 15.07 5.28 -2.67
C LEU A 73 15.16 6.42 -1.65
N THR A 74 15.05 7.66 -2.11
CA THR A 74 14.82 8.82 -1.24
C THR A 74 13.35 8.82 -0.79
N ALA A 75 13.05 7.99 0.22
CA ALA A 75 11.70 7.85 0.77
C ALA A 75 11.76 7.76 2.31
N ASP A 76 10.83 8.43 2.99
CA ASP A 76 10.71 8.37 4.45
C ASP A 76 9.88 7.15 4.88
N PHE A 77 10.47 5.96 4.75
CA PHE A 77 9.87 4.73 5.26
C PHE A 77 10.10 4.63 6.77
N ARG A 78 9.01 4.67 7.55
CA ARG A 78 9.06 4.41 8.99
C ARG A 78 8.99 2.91 9.24
N CYS A 79 10.14 2.25 9.20
CA CYS A 79 10.27 0.83 9.54
C CYS A 79 10.65 0.66 11.00
N LEU A 80 9.71 0.14 11.79
CA LEU A 80 9.95 -0.26 13.17
C LEU A 80 10.31 -1.75 13.15
N VAL A 81 11.54 -2.06 13.52
CA VAL A 81 12.04 -3.44 13.69
C VAL A 81 11.74 -3.95 15.09
#